data_AF-A0A813ERG0-F1
#
_entry.id   AF-A0A813ERG0-F1
#
_cell.length_a   1.000
_cell.length_b   1.000
_cell.length_c   1.000
_cell.angle_alpha   90.00
_cell.angle_beta   90.00
_cell.angle_gamma   90.00
#
_symmetry.space_group_name_H-M   'P 1'
#
loop_
_entity.id
_entity.type
_entity.pdbx_description
1 polymer ?
#
loop_
_entity_poly.entity_id
_entity_poly.type
_entity_poly.pdbx_seq_one_letter_code
_entity_poly.pdbx_strand_id
1 'polypeptide(L)'
;MQAIDCMMNREMTTLTSPDSASKVATFMQQMIPHHENAINSARIVLKQVPMADINAAMEDGGLTDILYGIINTQSYQIHKFRNYLKPLNLLLSFGEASSAHPRVDMRAYINIVAVAAAAMMI
;
A
#
# COMPACT_ATOMS: atom_id res chain seq x y z
N MET A 1 5.97 -14.34 7.29
CA MET A 1 5.31 -13.99 6.01
C MET A 1 3.81 -13.73 6.19
N GLN A 2 3.03 -14.63 6.80
CA GLN A 2 1.57 -14.49 7.00
C GLN A 2 1.07 -13.11 7.49
N ALA A 3 1.76 -12.47 8.43
CA ALA A 3 1.38 -11.13 8.90
C ALA A 3 1.54 -10.05 7.82
N ILE A 4 2.55 -10.15 6.95
CA ILE A 4 2.77 -9.23 5.82
C ILE A 4 1.67 -9.43 4.77
N ASP A 5 1.31 -10.69 4.49
CA ASP A 5 0.25 -11.01 3.53
C ASP A 5 -1.10 -10.45 3.98
N CYS A 6 -1.40 -10.59 5.28
CA CYS A 6 -2.60 -10.01 5.90
C CYS A 6 -2.61 -8.48 5.81
N MET A 7 -1.46 -7.84 6.10
CA MET A 7 -1.30 -6.38 6.00
C MET A 7 -1.47 -5.89 4.57
N MET A 8 -0.85 -6.57 3.59
CA MET A 8 -0.95 -6.24 2.17
C MET A 8 -2.39 -6.31 1.68
N ASN A 9 -3.13 -7.37 2.03
CA ASN A 9 -4.53 -7.50 1.65
C ASN A 9 -5.42 -6.40 2.28
N ARG A 10 -5.22 -6.11 3.57
CA ARG A 10 -6.01 -5.09 4.27
C ARG A 10 -5.74 -3.71 3.71
N GLU A 11 -4.50 -3.31 3.58
CA GLU A 11 -4.12 -1.93 3.28
C GLU A 11 -4.37 -1.55 1.82
N MET A 12 -4.28 -2.51 0.91
CA MET A 12 -4.63 -2.30 -0.50
C MET A 12 -6.12 -2.09 -0.74
N THR A 13 -6.98 -2.61 0.15
CA THR A 13 -8.44 -2.57 0.00
C THR A 13 -9.13 -1.51 0.83
N THR A 14 -8.44 -0.88 1.80
CA THR A 14 -9.07 0.00 2.79
C THR A 14 -8.48 1.42 2.89
N LEU A 15 -7.31 1.69 2.29
CA LEU A 15 -6.61 2.97 2.43
C LEU A 15 -6.73 3.87 1.20
N THR A 16 -7.96 4.15 0.78
CA THR A 16 -8.23 5.14 -0.27
C THR A 16 -9.20 6.18 0.23
N SER A 17 -9.00 7.45 -0.13
CA SER A 17 -10.05 8.45 0.11
C SER A 17 -11.28 8.06 -0.73
N PRO A 18 -12.49 7.98 -0.14
CA PRO A 18 -13.72 7.65 -0.86
C PRO A 18 -14.01 8.62 -2.03
N ASP A 19 -13.44 9.84 -1.96
CA ASP A 19 -13.67 10.94 -2.91
C ASP A 19 -12.40 11.42 -3.61
N SER A 20 -11.35 10.59 -3.76
CA SER A 20 -10.22 11.03 -4.59
C SER A 20 -10.69 11.17 -6.04
N ALA A 21 -11.10 12.38 -6.44
CA ALA A 21 -11.56 12.73 -7.78
C ALA A 21 -10.58 12.32 -8.89
N SER A 22 -9.35 11.98 -8.51
CA SER A 22 -8.30 11.46 -9.36
C SER A 22 -7.95 10.00 -9.00
N LYS A 23 -8.18 9.09 -9.96
CA LYS A 23 -7.72 7.68 -9.91
C LYS A 23 -6.20 7.57 -9.68
N VAL A 24 -5.45 8.59 -10.08
CA VAL A 24 -3.99 8.67 -9.85
C VAL A 24 -3.68 8.83 -8.36
N ALA A 25 -4.47 9.63 -7.64
CA ALA A 25 -4.29 9.77 -6.19
C ALA A 25 -4.65 8.47 -5.46
N THR A 26 -5.74 7.79 -5.87
CA THR A 26 -6.11 6.46 -5.36
C THR A 26 -4.96 5.46 -5.53
N PHE A 27 -4.39 5.41 -6.73
CA PHE A 27 -3.25 4.54 -7.04
C PHE A 27 -2.07 4.83 -6.10
N MET A 28 -1.69 6.10 -5.93
CA MET A 28 -0.56 6.48 -5.07
C MET A 28 -0.83 6.18 -3.60
N GLN A 29 -2.07 6.37 -3.13
CA GLN A 29 -2.49 6.02 -1.77
C GLN A 29 -2.37 4.51 -1.51
N GLN A 30 -2.79 3.67 -2.45
CA GLN A 30 -2.66 2.20 -2.36
C GLN A 30 -1.21 1.75 -2.53
N MET A 31 -0.42 2.43 -3.35
CA MET A 31 0.94 2.00 -3.65
C MET A 31 1.94 2.28 -2.52
N ILE A 32 1.64 3.22 -1.62
CA ILE A 32 2.45 3.44 -0.41
C ILE A 32 2.49 2.19 0.49
N PRO A 33 1.37 1.65 1.00
CA PRO A 33 1.38 0.45 1.82
C PRO A 33 1.81 -0.81 1.04
N HIS A 34 1.52 -0.89 -0.27
CA HIS A 34 2.09 -1.95 -1.12
C HIS A 34 3.62 -1.97 -1.03
N HIS A 35 4.23 -0.81 -1.20
CA HIS A 35 5.68 -0.66 -1.17
C HIS A 35 6.26 -0.89 0.22
N GLU A 36 5.61 -0.41 1.28
CA GLU A 36 6.04 -0.66 2.66
C GLU A 36 6.05 -2.17 2.97
N ASN A 37 5.04 -2.92 2.51
CA ASN A 37 4.99 -4.37 2.65
C ASN A 37 6.10 -5.07 1.87
N ALA A 38 6.37 -4.67 0.63
CA ALA A 38 7.46 -5.24 -0.16
C ALA A 38 8.85 -4.99 0.46
N ILE A 39 9.09 -3.77 0.97
CA ILE A 39 10.31 -3.42 1.70
C ILE A 39 10.46 -4.30 2.96
N ASN A 40 9.37 -4.51 3.70
CA ASN A 40 9.39 -5.33 4.90
C ASN A 40 9.69 -6.80 4.58
N SER A 41 9.11 -7.35 3.50
CA SER A 41 9.46 -8.69 3.01
C SER A 41 10.94 -8.80 2.67
N ALA A 42 11.49 -7.84 1.92
CA ALA A 42 12.91 -7.85 1.56
C ALA A 42 13.82 -7.77 2.80
N ARG A 43 13.49 -6.91 3.77
CA ARG A 43 14.21 -6.81 5.05
C ARG A 43 14.12 -8.07 5.88
N ILE A 44 12.99 -8.77 5.86
CA ILE A 44 12.81 -10.03 6.60
C ILE A 44 13.68 -11.12 6.00
N VAL A 45 13.73 -11.25 4.67
CA VAL A 45 14.63 -12.19 3.99
C VAL A 45 16.08 -11.92 4.38
N LEU A 46 16.54 -10.67 4.26
CA LEU A 46 17.91 -10.28 4.65
C LEU A 46 18.24 -10.50 6.13
N LYS A 47 17.24 -10.59 7.01
CA LYS A 47 17.44 -10.79 8.45
C LYS A 47 17.31 -12.25 8.89
N GLN A 48 16.43 -13.02 8.26
CA GLN A 48 16.05 -14.35 8.73
C GLN A 48 16.71 -15.47 7.94
N VAL A 49 17.13 -15.20 6.70
CA VAL A 49 17.79 -16.19 5.84
C VAL A 49 19.31 -15.99 5.93
N PRO A 50 20.12 -17.05 6.09
CA PRO A 50 21.56 -16.94 6.03
C PRO A 50 22.03 -16.31 4.71
N MET A 51 22.97 -15.36 4.78
CA MET A 51 23.48 -14.67 3.58
C MET A 51 24.07 -15.62 2.53
N ALA A 52 24.63 -16.76 2.95
CA ALA A 52 25.13 -17.79 2.04
C ALA A 52 24.00 -18.36 1.17
N ASP A 53 22.83 -18.63 1.76
CA ASP A 53 21.67 -19.16 1.04
C ASP A 53 21.08 -18.11 0.10
N ILE A 54 21.04 -16.84 0.50
CA ILE A 54 20.59 -15.73 -0.35
C ILE A 54 21.50 -15.58 -1.57
N ASN A 55 22.82 -15.59 -1.37
CA ASN A 55 23.80 -15.46 -2.45
C ASN A 55 23.79 -16.67 -3.39
N ALA A 56 23.46 -17.87 -2.89
CA ALA A 56 23.38 -19.08 -3.68
C ALA A 56 22.07 -19.23 -4.46
N ALA A 57 21.02 -18.45 -4.12
CA ALA A 57 19.70 -18.56 -4.74
C ALA A 57 19.67 -18.13 -6.21
N MET A 58 20.62 -17.28 -6.64
CA MET A 58 20.75 -16.79 -8.01
C MET A 58 22.24 -16.66 -8.36
N GLU A 59 22.56 -16.79 -9.66
CA GLU A 59 23.93 -16.54 -10.14
C GLU A 59 24.40 -15.14 -9.75
N ASP A 60 25.70 -15.03 -9.48
CA ASP A 60 26.40 -13.79 -9.13
C ASP A 60 25.79 -12.99 -7.97
N GLY A 61 25.08 -13.65 -7.04
CA GLY A 61 24.43 -12.97 -5.92
C GLY A 61 23.23 -12.12 -6.33
N GLY A 62 22.63 -12.38 -7.49
CA GLY A 62 21.55 -11.57 -8.05
C GLY A 62 20.35 -11.35 -7.12
N LEU A 63 20.05 -12.29 -6.21
CA LEU A 63 18.97 -12.10 -5.24
C LEU A 63 19.32 -11.02 -4.21
N THR A 64 20.58 -10.94 -3.77
CA THR A 64 21.04 -9.91 -2.83
C THR A 64 20.84 -8.52 -3.44
N ASP A 65 21.22 -8.34 -4.71
CA ASP A 65 21.03 -7.09 -5.43
C ASP A 65 19.55 -6.74 -5.60
N ILE A 66 18.69 -7.72 -5.89
CA ILE A 66 17.24 -7.53 -5.98
C ILE A 66 16.66 -7.07 -4.63
N LEU A 67 17.07 -7.69 -3.51
CA LEU A 67 16.54 -7.35 -2.19
C LEU A 67 16.91 -5.91 -1.79
N TYR A 68 18.16 -5.50 -1.99
CA TYR A 68 18.57 -4.11 -1.77
C TYR A 68 17.93 -3.15 -2.78
N GLY A 69 17.77 -3.57 -4.03
CA GLY A 69 17.08 -2.82 -5.08
C GLY A 69 15.61 -2.54 -4.73
N ILE A 70 14.90 -3.52 -4.18
CA ILE A 70 13.52 -3.37 -3.67
C ILE A 70 13.49 -2.34 -2.57
N ILE A 71 14.38 -2.46 -1.56
CA ILE A 71 14.41 -1.54 -0.43
C ILE A 71 14.63 -0.10 -0.91
N ASN A 72 15.62 0.12 -1.78
CA ASN A 72 16.01 1.45 -2.24
C ASN A 72 14.94 2.06 -3.15
N THR A 73 14.54 1.34 -4.19
CA THR A 73 13.61 1.84 -5.21
C THR A 73 12.23 2.12 -4.62
N GLN A 74 11.71 1.18 -3.84
CA GLN A 74 10.37 1.33 -3.28
C GLN A 74 10.34 2.40 -2.18
N SER A 75 11.42 2.57 -1.39
CA SER A 75 11.54 3.70 -0.44
C SER A 75 11.52 5.05 -1.15
N TYR A 76 12.25 5.17 -2.27
CA TYR A 76 12.22 6.36 -3.11
C TYR A 76 10.83 6.65 -3.66
N GLN A 77 10.14 5.63 -4.19
CA GLN A 77 8.79 5.79 -4.76
C GLN A 77 7.76 6.20 -3.69
N ILE A 78 7.82 5.64 -2.48
CA ILE A 78 6.99 6.09 -1.35
C ILE A 78 7.18 7.59 -1.10
N HIS A 79 8.43 8.06 -1.06
CA HIS A 79 8.72 9.48 -0.87
C HIS A 79 8.13 10.34 -2.00
N LYS A 80 8.23 9.91 -3.26
CA LYS A 80 7.64 10.60 -4.41
C LYS A 80 6.11 10.67 -4.32
N PHE A 81 5.45 9.58 -3.95
CA PHE A 81 3.99 9.55 -3.79
C PHE A 81 3.52 10.45 -2.63
N ARG A 82 4.22 10.41 -1.49
CA ARG A 82 3.94 11.31 -0.36
C ARG A 82 4.07 12.78 -0.77
N ASN A 83 5.11 13.13 -1.54
CA ASN A 83 5.30 14.51 -2.02
C ASN A 83 4.20 14.96 -2.98
N TYR A 84 3.65 14.06 -3.78
CA TYR A 84 2.51 14.37 -4.66
C TYR A 84 1.21 14.55 -3.87
N LEU A 85 0.93 13.66 -2.91
CA LEU A 85 -0.33 13.65 -2.16
C LEU A 85 -0.41 14.74 -1.09
N LYS A 86 0.71 15.11 -0.47
CA LYS A 86 0.78 16.08 0.63
C LYS A 86 0.18 17.45 0.30
N PRO A 87 0.56 18.16 -0.79
CA PRO A 87 -0.02 19.47 -1.11
C PRO A 87 -1.50 19.40 -1.51
N LEU A 88 -2.01 18.21 -1.86
CA LEU A 88 -3.42 17.97 -2.19
C LEU A 88 -4.26 17.62 -0.95
N ASN A 89 -3.66 17.55 0.24
CA ASN A 89 -4.29 17.04 1.47
C ASN A 89 -4.85 15.61 1.32
N LEU A 90 -4.24 14.79 0.46
CA LEU A 90 -4.64 13.40 0.19
C LEU A 90 -3.68 12.38 0.82
N LEU A 91 -2.71 12.83 1.61
CA LEU A 91 -1.81 11.92 2.32
C LEU A 91 -2.52 11.35 3.54
N LEU A 92 -2.85 10.07 3.49
CA LEU A 92 -3.46 9.34 4.60
C LEU A 92 -2.36 8.95 5.60
N SER A 93 -2.45 9.38 6.86
CA SER A 93 -1.54 8.92 7.91
C SER A 93 -2.13 7.73 8.66
N PHE A 94 -1.26 6.78 8.99
CA PHE A 94 -1.55 5.74 9.97
C PHE A 94 -1.51 6.36 11.36
N GLY A 95 -2.68 6.68 11.92
CA GLY A 95 -2.79 7.11 13.32
C GLY A 95 -3.54 8.42 13.56
N GLU A 96 -3.68 9.29 12.56
CA GLU A 96 -4.60 10.43 12.68
C GLU A 96 -5.92 10.07 11.99
N ALA A 97 -6.78 9.42 12.75
CA ALA A 97 -8.21 9.70 12.67
C ALA A 97 -8.44 11.15 13.13
N SER A 98 -7.88 12.13 12.41
CA SER A 98 -8.21 13.53 12.62
C SER A 98 -9.55 13.79 11.95
N SER A 99 -10.45 14.37 12.73
CA SER A 99 -11.90 14.50 12.60
C SER A 99 -12.43 15.26 11.37
N ALA A 100 -11.63 15.39 10.31
CA ALA A 100 -11.96 16.20 9.14
C ALA A 100 -12.23 15.40 7.85
N HIS A 101 -11.98 14.08 7.82
CA HIS A 101 -12.34 13.25 6.66
C HIS A 101 -13.12 12.01 7.11
N PRO A 102 -14.43 11.91 6.78
CA PRO A 102 -15.21 10.72 7.12
C PRO A 102 -14.61 9.52 6.39
N ARG A 103 -14.03 8.59 7.16
CA ARG A 103 -13.62 7.28 6.64
C ARG A 103 -14.89 6.48 6.42
N VAL A 104 -15.39 6.48 5.18
CA VAL A 104 -16.50 5.60 4.82
C VAL A 104 -15.93 4.21 4.58
N ASP A 105 -16.38 3.22 5.34
CA ASP A 105 -16.13 1.82 5.04
C ASP A 105 -16.59 1.54 3.60
N MET A 106 -15.66 1.23 2.70
CA MET A 106 -15.97 1.01 1.28
C MET A 106 -16.97 -0.15 1.09
N ARG A 107 -17.05 -1.09 2.04
CA ARG A 107 -18.09 -2.14 2.07
C ARG A 107 -19.47 -1.58 2.38
N ALA A 108 -19.56 -0.58 3.25
CA ALA A 108 -20.83 0.11 3.55
C ALA A 108 -21.30 0.97 2.36
N TYR A 109 -20.38 1.63 1.65
CA TYR A 109 -20.73 2.49 0.52
C TYR A 109 -21.21 1.71 -0.72
N ILE A 110 -20.59 0.58 -1.05
CA ILE A 110 -21.06 -0.30 -2.13
C ILE A 110 -22.49 -0.80 -1.83
N ASN A 111 -22.77 -1.19 -0.58
CA ASN A 111 -24.10 -1.66 -0.20
C ASN A 111 -25.15 -0.53 -0.26
N ILE A 112 -24.80 0.69 0.16
CA ILE A 112 -25.73 1.84 0.09
C ILE A 112 -26.01 2.24 -1.36
N VAL A 113 -24.98 2.31 -2.22
CA VAL A 113 -25.17 2.67 -3.65
C VAL A 113 -25.93 1.57 -4.39
N ALA A 114 -25.67 0.30 -4.10
CA ALA A 114 -26.44 -0.81 -4.69
C ALA A 114 -27.92 -0.78 -4.26
N VAL A 115 -28.20 -0.47 -3.00
CA VAL A 115 -29.58 -0.34 -2.49
C VAL A 115 -30.27 0.91 -3.04
N ALA A 116 -29.56 2.05 -3.15
CA ALA A 116 -30.10 3.28 -3.71
C ALA A 116 -30.38 3.16 -5.23
N ALA A 117 -29.52 2.46 -5.98
CA ALA A 117 -29.74 2.19 -7.39
C ALA A 117 -30.94 1.26 -7.62
N ALA A 118 -31.18 0.28 -6.73
CA ALA A 118 -32.36 -0.58 -6.79
C ALA A 118 -33.66 0.17 -6.44
N ALA A 119 -33.62 1.16 -5.55
CA ALA A 119 -34.78 1.97 -5.17
C ALA A 119 -35.20 3.01 -6.22
N MET A 120 -34.31 3.35 -7.17
CA MET A 120 -34.56 4.32 -8.24
C MET A 120 -35.12 3.70 -9.54
N MET A 121 -35.38 2.39 -9.55
CA MET A 121 -35.93 1.63 -10.69
C MET A 121 -37.39 1.16 -10.48
N ILE A 122 -38.16 1.88 -9.67
CA ILE A 122 -39.63 1.73 -9.53
C ILE A 122 -40.24 3.11 -9.79
#